data_AF-A0AAW2X402-F1
#
_entry.id   AF-A0AAW2X402-F1
#
_cell.length_a   1.000
_cell.length_b   1.000
_cell.length_c   1.000
_cell.angle_alpha   90.00
_cell.angle_beta   90.00
_cell.angle_gamma   90.00
#
_symmetry.space_group_name_H-M   'P 1'
#
loop_
_entity.id
_entity.type
_entity.pdbx_description
1 polymer ?
#
loop_
_entity_poly.entity_id
_entity_poly.type
_entity_poly.pdbx_seq_one_letter_code
_entity_poly.pdbx_strand_id
1 'polypeptide(L)'
;RRKHSVCFQCTRPDVVYALSVASRYQACALEADWSAVKTILKYLKRTKDIFLTYDGGELILEGYSDASFQSDDDDAKSQSHFVFKLNGGVVTWKSSK
;
A
#
# COMPACT_ATOMS: atom_id res chain seq x y z
N ARG A 1 -17.30 -9.46 -4.40
CA ARG A 1 -16.19 -10.43 -4.21
C ARG A 1 -14.94 -9.80 -4.86
N ARG A 2 -13.81 -9.48 -4.24
CA ARG A 2 -13.16 -9.78 -2.95
C ARG A 2 -12.43 -8.51 -2.48
N LYS A 3 -12.74 -8.00 -1.28
CA LYS A 3 -11.98 -6.93 -0.62
C LYS A 3 -10.89 -7.59 0.24
N HIS A 4 -9.75 -7.97 -0.35
CA HIS A 4 -8.63 -8.55 0.42
C HIS A 4 -7.24 -7.99 0.04
N SER A 5 -7.15 -6.88 -0.70
CA SER A 5 -5.84 -6.26 -1.02
C SER A 5 -5.37 -5.18 -0.06
N VAL A 6 -6.16 -4.79 0.95
CA VAL A 6 -5.91 -3.54 1.70
C VAL A 6 -4.94 -3.69 2.89
N CYS A 7 -4.55 -4.89 3.31
CA CYS A 7 -3.71 -5.04 4.52
C CYS A 7 -2.19 -5.02 4.25
N PHE A 8 -1.73 -5.33 3.03
CA PHE A 8 -0.29 -5.41 2.74
C PHE A 8 0.37 -4.05 2.43
N GLN A 9 -0.43 -3.10 1.91
CA GLN A 9 0.02 -1.75 1.55
C GLN A 9 0.55 -0.95 2.75
N CYS A 10 -0.09 -1.13 3.91
CA CYS A 10 0.16 -0.27 5.07
C CYS A 10 1.37 -0.71 5.90
N THR A 11 1.81 -1.97 5.78
CA THR A 11 2.87 -2.54 6.63
C THR A 11 4.17 -2.78 5.87
N ARG A 12 4.12 -3.00 4.55
CA ARG A 12 5.29 -3.34 3.72
C ARG A 12 5.26 -2.77 2.30
N PRO A 13 5.31 -1.43 2.15
CA PRO A 13 5.32 -0.77 0.84
C PRO A 13 6.50 -1.22 -0.05
N ASP A 14 7.60 -1.67 0.55
CA ASP A 14 8.79 -2.23 -0.10
C ASP A 14 8.49 -3.50 -0.94
N VAL A 15 7.45 -4.27 -0.57
CA VAL A 15 7.08 -5.52 -1.27
C VAL A 15 5.82 -5.37 -2.11
N VAL A 16 4.93 -4.45 -1.72
CA VAL A 16 3.62 -4.25 -2.36
C VAL A 16 3.73 -4.09 -3.86
N TYR A 17 4.70 -3.29 -4.33
CA TYR A 17 4.90 -3.07 -5.76
C TYR A 17 5.25 -4.38 -6.47
N ALA A 18 6.26 -5.10 -6.00
CA ALA A 18 6.67 -6.38 -6.59
C ALA A 18 5.54 -7.43 -6.58
N LEU A 19 4.75 -7.47 -5.52
CA LEU A 19 3.61 -8.37 -5.39
C LEU A 19 2.47 -8.00 -6.36
N SER A 20 2.20 -6.70 -6.54
CA SER A 20 1.19 -6.22 -7.49
C SER A 20 1.57 -6.51 -8.96
N VAL A 21 2.86 -6.49 -9.27
CA VAL A 21 3.38 -6.89 -10.58
C VAL A 21 3.22 -8.40 -10.73
N ALA A 22 3.71 -9.21 -9.78
CA ALA A 22 3.61 -10.66 -9.83
C ALA A 22 2.17 -11.18 -9.92
N SER A 23 1.23 -10.54 -9.21
CA SER A 23 -0.20 -10.85 -9.23
C SER A 23 -0.81 -10.78 -10.63
N ARG A 24 -0.32 -9.91 -11.52
CA ARG A 24 -0.84 -9.77 -12.90
C ARG A 24 -0.46 -10.95 -13.78
N TYR A 25 0.69 -11.58 -13.49
CA TYR A 25 1.19 -12.74 -14.23
C TYR A 25 0.67 -14.07 -13.68
N GLN A 26 -0.11 -14.07 -12.60
CA GLN A 26 -0.63 -15.29 -11.97
C GLN A 26 -1.56 -16.12 -12.89
N ALA A 27 -2.19 -15.48 -13.90
CA ALA A 27 -3.06 -16.15 -14.86
C ALA A 27 -2.31 -16.82 -16.03
N CYS A 28 -1.07 -16.41 -16.32
CA CYS A 28 -0.28 -16.87 -17.47
C CYS A 28 1.23 -16.92 -17.14
N ALA A 29 1.60 -17.49 -15.98
CA ALA A 29 3.01 -17.59 -15.61
C ALA A 29 3.66 -18.75 -16.37
N LEU A 30 4.51 -18.45 -17.36
CA LEU A 30 5.44 -19.43 -17.93
C LEU A 30 6.44 -19.84 -16.84
N GLU A 31 7.03 -21.05 -16.93
CA GLU A 31 7.99 -21.56 -15.92
C GLU A 31 9.16 -20.60 -15.61
N ALA A 32 9.53 -19.74 -16.56
CA ALA A 32 10.55 -18.70 -16.40
C ALA A 32 10.18 -17.61 -15.36
N ASP A 33 8.87 -17.32 -15.18
CA ASP A 33 8.37 -16.22 -14.33
C ASP A 33 8.31 -16.59 -12.83
N TRP A 34 8.40 -17.89 -12.51
CA TRP A 34 8.38 -18.36 -11.11
C TRP A 34 9.63 -17.96 -10.32
N SER A 35 10.71 -17.59 -11.00
CA SER A 35 11.94 -17.08 -10.40
C SER A 35 11.68 -15.79 -9.58
N ALA A 36 10.89 -14.87 -10.13
CA ALA A 36 10.50 -13.63 -9.46
C ALA A 36 9.63 -13.90 -8.22
N VAL A 37 8.64 -14.77 -8.35
CA VAL A 37 7.76 -15.18 -7.23
C VAL A 37 8.56 -15.84 -6.12
N LYS A 38 9.47 -16.77 -6.46
CA LYS A 38 10.37 -17.43 -5.48
C LYS A 38 11.26 -16.41 -4.77
N THR A 39 11.71 -15.37 -5.47
CA THR A 39 12.53 -14.30 -4.88
C THR A 39 11.72 -13.47 -3.88
N ILE A 40 10.48 -13.10 -4.23
CA ILE A 40 9.56 -12.41 -3.30
C ILE A 40 9.31 -13.27 -2.06
N LEU A 41 9.03 -14.57 -2.22
CA LEU A 41 8.81 -15.49 -1.11
C LEU A 41 10.06 -15.69 -0.23
N LYS A 42 11.26 -15.80 -0.83
CA LYS A 42 12.53 -15.84 -0.08
C LYS A 42 12.75 -14.56 0.71
N TYR A 43 12.44 -13.42 0.12
CA TYR A 43 12.57 -12.12 0.79
C TYR A 43 11.61 -12.02 1.98
N LEU A 44 10.33 -12.40 1.80
CA LEU A 44 9.35 -12.47 2.90
C LEU A 44 9.81 -13.42 4.01
N LYS A 45 10.35 -14.59 3.66
CA LYS A 45 10.86 -15.57 4.65
C LYS A 45 12.06 -15.04 5.43
N ARG A 46 12.98 -14.33 4.77
CA ARG A 46 14.19 -13.76 5.40
C ARG A 46 13.86 -12.55 6.28
N THR A 47 12.82 -11.80 5.92
CA THR A 47 12.44 -10.55 6.60
C THR A 47 11.23 -10.73 7.53
N LYS A 48 10.85 -11.97 7.84
CA LYS A 48 9.69 -12.29 8.69
C LYS A 48 9.83 -11.78 10.13
N ASP A 49 11.07 -11.66 10.62
CA ASP A 49 11.41 -11.22 11.97
C ASP A 49 11.81 -9.73 12.00
N ILE A 50 11.72 -9.04 10.85
CA ILE A 50 11.98 -7.60 10.73
C ILE A 50 10.64 -6.89 10.82
N PHE A 51 10.48 -6.08 11.86
CA PHE A 51 9.30 -5.27 12.09
C PHE A 51 9.67 -3.80 12.10
N LEU A 52 8.75 -2.95 11.64
CA LEU A 52 8.87 -1.52 11.82
C LEU A 52 8.54 -1.20 13.27
N THR A 53 9.56 -1.07 14.11
CA THR A 53 9.39 -0.61 15.50
C THR A 53 9.31 0.91 15.48
N TYR A 54 8.14 1.45 15.83
CA TYR A 54 8.03 2.86 16.18
C TYR A 54 8.58 3.01 17.59
N ASP A 55 9.86 3.38 17.71
CA ASP A 55 10.49 3.63 18.99
C ASP A 55 10.07 5.01 19.53
N GLY A 56 9.86 5.11 20.84
CA GLY A 56 9.60 6.36 21.55
C GLY A 56 8.13 6.75 21.75
N GLY A 57 7.61 6.48 22.95
CA GLY A 57 6.50 7.22 23.56
C GLY A 57 5.07 6.80 23.18
N GLU A 58 4.12 7.72 23.44
CA GLU A 58 2.70 7.54 23.15
C GLU A 58 2.48 7.39 21.63
N LEU A 59 1.69 6.40 21.21
CA LEU A 59 1.35 6.19 19.80
C LEU A 59 0.38 7.28 19.34
N ILE A 60 0.91 8.32 18.69
CA ILE A 60 0.11 9.44 18.16
C ILE A 60 -0.31 9.11 16.73
N LEU A 61 -1.62 8.93 16.54
CA LEU A 61 -2.25 8.81 15.23
C LEU A 61 -2.71 10.19 14.76
N GLU A 62 -2.11 10.70 13.68
CA GLU A 62 -2.52 11.94 13.03
C GLU A 62 -3.23 11.65 11.70
N GLY A 63 -4.40 12.23 11.49
CA GLY A 63 -5.16 12.10 10.24
C GLY A 63 -5.36 13.45 9.57
N TYR A 64 -5.05 13.52 8.28
CA TYR A 64 -5.29 14.67 7.42
C TYR A 64 -6.31 14.26 6.36
N SER A 65 -7.34 15.07 6.16
CA SER A 65 -8.33 14.89 5.09
C SER A 65 -8.47 16.19 4.34
N ASP A 66 -8.40 16.11 3.02
CA ASP A 66 -8.62 17.22 2.11
C ASP A 66 -9.74 16.84 1.13
N ALA A 67 -10.59 17.80 0.80
CA ALA A 67 -11.64 17.61 -0.18
C ALA A 67 -11.79 18.89 -0.99
N SER A 68 -11.59 18.79 -2.30
CA SER A 68 -11.85 19.88 -3.23
C SER A 68 -13.07 19.54 -4.08
N PHE A 69 -14.00 20.48 -4.13
CA PHE A 69 -15.20 20.41 -4.96
C PHE A 69 -15.06 21.46 -6.06
N GLN A 70 -15.33 21.06 -7.31
CA GLN A 70 -15.64 21.98 -8.42
C GLN A 70 -14.47 22.88 -8.89
N SER A 71 -13.36 22.27 -9.31
CA SER A 71 -12.23 22.98 -9.95
C SER A 71 -12.20 22.88 -11.49
N ASP A 72 -13.12 22.14 -12.11
CA ASP A 72 -13.24 21.97 -13.56
C ASP A 72 -14.72 22.07 -13.96
N ASP A 73 -15.06 22.94 -14.92
CA ASP A 73 -16.42 23.12 -15.45
C ASP A 73 -16.94 21.87 -16.20
N ASP A 74 -16.05 20.98 -16.65
CA ASP A 74 -16.40 19.77 -17.41
C ASP A 74 -16.54 18.49 -16.57
N ASP A 75 -16.08 18.47 -15.31
CA ASP A 75 -16.05 17.26 -14.48
C ASP A 75 -16.41 17.63 -13.04
N ALA A 76 -17.72 17.66 -12.74
CA ALA A 76 -18.27 17.94 -11.41
C ALA A 76 -18.03 16.80 -10.40
N LYS A 77 -16.82 16.23 -10.40
CA LYS A 77 -16.40 15.16 -9.49
C LYS A 77 -15.57 15.72 -8.35
N SER A 78 -16.05 15.48 -7.14
CA SER A 78 -15.35 15.84 -5.91
C SER A 78 -14.05 15.04 -5.81
N GLN A 79 -12.94 15.74 -5.64
CA GLN A 79 -11.69 15.10 -5.27
C GLN A 79 -11.62 15.03 -3.75
N SER A 80 -11.41 13.84 -3.21
CA SER A 80 -11.23 13.60 -1.77
C SER A 80 -9.94 12.84 -1.53
N HIS A 81 -9.17 13.31 -0.56
CA HIS A 81 -7.85 12.81 -0.21
C HIS A 81 -7.75 12.63 1.29
N PHE A 82 -7.07 11.58 1.74
CA PHE A 82 -6.71 11.46 3.14
C PHE A 82 -5.31 10.85 3.30
N VAL A 83 -4.66 11.20 4.41
CA VAL A 83 -3.36 10.67 4.83
C VAL A 83 -3.39 10.46 6.33
N PHE A 84 -3.09 9.25 6.79
CA PHE A 84 -2.90 8.92 8.19
C PHE A 84 -1.43 8.65 8.49
N LYS A 85 -0.93 9.25 9.57
CA LYS A 85 0.43 9.11 10.09
C LYS A 85 0.40 8.51 11.49
N LEU A 86 1.38 7.67 11.80
CA LEU A 86 1.62 7.10 13.12
C LEU A 86 3.05 7.47 13.52
N ASN A 87 3.21 8.16 14.65
CA ASN A 87 4.53 8.62 15.16
C ASN A 87 5.37 9.30 14.06
N GLY A 88 4.75 10.18 13.29
CA GLY A 88 5.38 10.91 12.17
C GLY A 88 5.56 10.13 10.86
N GLY A 89 5.38 8.80 10.86
CA GLY A 89 5.44 7.96 9.67
C GLY A 89 4.08 7.79 9.00
N VAL A 90 3.98 7.96 7.66
CA VAL A 90 2.72 7.75 6.93
C VAL A 90 2.39 6.25 6.88
N VAL A 91 1.20 5.87 7.37
CA VAL A 91 0.74 4.47 7.40
C VAL A 91 -0.25 4.16 6.28
N THR A 92 -1.15 5.10 5.96
CA THR A 92 -2.10 4.89 4.87
C THR A 92 -2.53 6.21 4.25
N TRP A 93 -2.75 6.20 2.95
CA TRP A 93 -3.26 7.35 2.21
C TRP A 93 -4.19 6.87 1.10
N LYS A 94 -5.09 7.76 0.67
CA LYS A 94 -5.93 7.54 -0.51
C LYS A 94 -6.21 8.86 -1.18
N SER A 95 -6.26 8.80 -2.51
CA SER A 95 -6.79 9.84 -3.39
C SER A 95 -7.98 9.24 -4.12
N SER A 96 -9.11 9.96 -4.16
CA SER A 96 -10.29 9.61 -4.95
C SER A 96 -10.69 10.84 -5.74
N LYS A 97 -10.76 10.69 -7.07
CA LYS A 97 -11.41 11.63 -7.98
C LYS A 97 -12.70 10.98 -8.51
#